data_AF-A0A397TZF9-F1
#
_entry.id   AF-A0A397TZF9-F1
#
_cell.length_a   1.000
_cell.length_b   1.000
_cell.length_c   1.000
_cell.angle_alpha   90.00
_cell.angle_beta   90.00
_cell.angle_gamma   90.00
#
_symmetry.space_group_name_H-M   'P 1'
#
loop_
_entity.id
_entity.type
_entity.pdbx_description
1 polymer ?
#
loop_
_entity_poly.entity_id
_entity_poly.type
_entity_poly.pdbx_seq_one_letter_code
_entity_poly.pdbx_strand_id
1 'polypeptide(L)'
;MKLAKLTNDCFLEIIKNFEYDHNTLYNCLLVNHLFCRFIVPLLWANPFYNSSKYSINVISIFLIYLDENEKHKLTSNKYQVDLSCTHIFQKTLFEYADFLETYSNFKIRNVISSWYQYTQDISKPSLEIATLMAIQSMLFRRCKRIKKFYILVAEDSSSFPLIPVSWYFSSELKECEFKFIPSNS
;
A
#
# COMPACT_ATOMS: atom_id res chain seq x y z
N MET A 1 30.11 -18.31 17.00
CA MET A 1 29.08 -19.30 16.62
C MET A 1 28.73 -19.07 15.15
N LYS A 2 29.15 -19.96 14.24
CA LYS A 2 28.77 -19.88 12.82
C LYS A 2 27.35 -20.42 12.70
N LEU A 3 26.39 -19.57 12.33
CA LEU A 3 25.06 -20.04 11.95
C LEU A 3 25.25 -21.05 10.81
N ALA A 4 24.73 -22.27 10.95
CA ALA A 4 24.71 -23.22 9.86
C ALA A 4 24.12 -22.54 8.62
N LYS A 5 24.80 -22.65 7.48
CA LYS A 5 24.40 -21.97 6.25
C LYS A 5 23.16 -22.69 5.70
N LEU A 6 21.99 -22.34 6.22
CA LEU A 6 20.71 -22.80 5.69
C LEU A 6 20.62 -22.39 4.22
N THR A 7 20.10 -23.29 3.39
CA THR A 7 19.87 -23.00 1.97
C THR A 7 18.70 -22.04 1.83
N ASN A 8 18.61 -21.37 0.69
CA ASN A 8 17.50 -20.45 0.38
C ASN A 8 16.14 -21.15 0.52
N ASP A 9 16.06 -22.43 0.15
CA ASP A 9 14.83 -23.21 0.23
C ASP A 9 14.36 -23.40 1.67
N CYS A 10 15.29 -23.64 2.60
CA CYS A 10 14.95 -23.73 4.03
C CYS A 10 14.44 -22.39 4.56
N PHE A 11 15.03 -21.27 4.16
CA PHE A 11 14.55 -19.94 4.56
C PHE A 11 13.16 -19.64 4.01
N LEU A 12 12.92 -19.97 2.74
CA LEU A 12 11.60 -19.83 2.13
C LEU A 12 10.55 -20.63 2.89
N GLU A 13 10.86 -21.88 3.27
CA GLU A 13 9.91 -22.72 4.00
C GLU A 13 9.62 -22.18 5.40
N ILE A 14 10.63 -21.66 6.11
CA ILE A 14 10.42 -20.98 7.39
C ILE A 14 9.51 -19.76 7.20
N ILE A 15 9.79 -18.92 6.21
CA ILE A 15 9.03 -17.68 5.95
C ILE A 15 7.57 -17.97 5.58
N LYS A 16 7.30 -19.01 4.79
CA LYS A 16 5.93 -19.41 4.42
C LYS A 16 5.05 -19.68 5.63
N ASN A 17 5.60 -20.26 6.70
CA ASN A 17 4.84 -20.50 7.94
C ASN A 17 4.36 -19.22 8.62
N PHE A 18 4.92 -18.05 8.26
CA PHE A 18 4.58 -16.74 8.81
C PHE A 18 3.92 -15.81 7.78
N GLU A 19 3.49 -16.31 6.62
CA GLU A 19 2.94 -15.48 5.53
C GLU A 19 1.83 -14.53 6.00
N TYR A 20 0.99 -14.98 6.95
CA TYR A 20 -0.11 -14.19 7.50
C TYR A 20 0.22 -13.46 8.81
N ASP A 21 1.42 -13.69 9.38
CA ASP A 21 1.91 -13.00 10.57
C ASP A 21 2.89 -11.89 10.19
N HIS A 22 2.32 -10.77 9.73
CA HIS A 22 3.09 -9.59 9.34
C HIS A 22 4.00 -9.07 10.48
N ASN A 23 3.61 -9.19 11.75
CA ASN A 23 4.43 -8.71 12.86
C ASN A 23 5.73 -9.52 12.94
N THR A 24 5.63 -10.85 12.86
CA THR A 24 6.80 -11.73 12.83
C THR A 24 7.64 -11.47 11.57
N LEU A 25 7.02 -11.35 10.40
CA LEU A 25 7.73 -11.01 9.16
C LEU A 25 8.51 -9.69 9.26
N TYR A 26 7.92 -8.63 9.82
CA TYR A 26 8.62 -7.36 10.03
C TYR A 26 9.84 -7.51 10.95
N ASN A 27 9.72 -8.27 12.05
CA ASN A 27 10.86 -8.53 12.93
C ASN A 27 11.96 -9.31 12.21
N CYS A 28 11.59 -10.25 11.34
CA CYS A 28 12.54 -11.03 10.54
C CYS A 28 13.31 -10.20 9.49
N LEU A 29 12.83 -9.02 9.10
CA LEU A 29 13.59 -8.10 8.23
C LEU A 29 14.91 -7.65 8.88
N LEU A 30 14.99 -7.64 10.20
CA LEU A 30 16.18 -7.19 10.92
C LEU A 30 17.25 -8.27 11.05
N VAL A 31 16.96 -9.51 10.64
CA VAL A 31 17.86 -10.66 10.81
C VAL A 31 19.05 -10.58 9.87
N ASN A 32 18.81 -10.45 8.56
CA ASN A 32 19.85 -10.23 7.53
C ASN A 32 19.26 -9.84 6.16
N HIS A 33 20.13 -9.43 5.23
CA HIS A 33 19.74 -9.01 3.87
C HIS A 33 19.03 -10.10 3.05
N LEU A 34 19.32 -11.38 3.28
CA LEU A 34 18.67 -12.49 2.58
C LEU A 34 17.19 -12.60 2.99
N PHE A 35 16.89 -12.46 4.29
CA PHE A 35 15.52 -12.40 4.78
C PHE A 35 14.76 -11.23 4.17
N CYS A 36 15.37 -10.03 4.12
CA CYS A 36 14.76 -8.87 3.45
C CYS A 36 14.33 -9.18 2.03
N ARG A 37 15.18 -9.87 1.24
CA ARG A 37 14.91 -10.19 -0.17
C ARG A 37 13.65 -11.05 -0.36
N PHE A 38 13.33 -11.91 0.60
CA PHE A 38 12.15 -12.78 0.52
C PHE A 38 10.92 -12.20 1.21
N ILE A 39 11.11 -11.52 2.33
CA ILE A 39 10.01 -11.01 3.15
C ILE A 39 9.43 -9.72 2.58
N VAL A 40 10.25 -8.83 2.01
CA VAL A 40 9.77 -7.56 1.45
C VAL A 40 8.70 -7.79 0.38
N PRO A 41 8.90 -8.66 -0.62
CA PRO A 41 7.85 -8.99 -1.59
C PRO A 41 6.57 -9.52 -0.95
N LEU A 42 6.67 -10.34 0.11
CA LEU A 42 5.50 -10.89 0.80
C LEU A 42 4.70 -9.81 1.54
N LEU A 43 5.38 -8.97 2.31
CA LEU A 43 4.74 -7.85 3.02
C LEU A 43 4.10 -6.86 2.03
N TRP A 44 4.78 -6.60 0.91
CA TRP A 44 4.31 -5.66 -0.11
C TRP A 44 3.32 -6.25 -1.11
N ALA A 45 3.05 -7.56 -1.06
CA ALA A 45 1.91 -8.15 -1.75
C ALA A 45 0.58 -7.59 -1.20
N ASN A 46 0.53 -7.24 0.08
CA ASN A 46 -0.61 -6.56 0.73
C ASN A 46 -0.13 -5.54 1.78
N PRO A 47 0.40 -4.39 1.36
CA PRO A 47 1.01 -3.40 2.27
C PRO A 47 -0.02 -2.75 3.20
N PHE A 48 -1.32 -2.89 2.89
CA PHE A 48 -2.41 -2.32 3.67
C PHE A 48 -2.84 -3.21 4.84
N TYR A 49 -2.42 -4.49 4.90
CA TYR A 49 -2.98 -5.48 5.83
C TYR A 49 -2.82 -5.12 7.31
N ASN A 50 -1.63 -4.68 7.72
CA ASN A 50 -1.28 -4.37 9.13
C ASN A 50 -0.68 -2.96 9.27
N SER A 51 -1.23 -2.04 8.48
CA SER A 51 -0.64 -0.76 8.17
C SER A 51 -0.79 0.29 9.27
N SER A 52 -1.53 0.05 10.35
CA SER A 52 -1.64 1.02 11.46
C SER A 52 -0.29 1.36 12.10
N LYS A 53 0.66 0.40 12.14
CA LYS A 53 2.00 0.58 12.72
C LYS A 53 3.03 1.13 11.72
N TYR A 54 2.76 1.05 10.42
CA TYR A 54 3.73 1.33 9.35
C TYR A 54 3.15 2.18 8.21
N SER A 55 1.99 2.79 8.42
CA SER A 55 1.21 3.56 7.44
C SER A 55 2.01 4.66 6.80
N ILE A 56 2.87 5.30 7.59
CA ILE A 56 3.75 6.39 7.17
C ILE A 56 4.66 5.95 6.04
N ASN A 57 5.33 4.82 6.23
CA ASN A 57 6.29 4.31 5.25
C ASN A 57 5.57 3.91 3.96
N VAL A 58 4.36 3.34 4.06
CA VAL A 58 3.58 2.91 2.88
C VAL A 58 3.18 4.11 2.03
N ILE A 59 2.59 5.15 2.63
CA ILE A 59 2.18 6.35 1.86
C ILE A 59 3.39 7.08 1.31
N SER A 60 4.42 7.33 2.12
CA SER A 60 5.64 7.99 1.65
C SER A 60 6.27 7.26 0.47
N ILE A 61 6.31 5.92 0.49
CA ILE A 61 6.82 5.13 -0.64
C ILE A 61 5.94 5.30 -1.88
N PHE A 62 4.61 5.26 -1.76
CA PHE A 62 3.73 5.50 -2.92
C PHE A 62 3.87 6.90 -3.49
N LEU A 63 4.09 7.92 -2.65
CA LEU A 63 4.32 9.30 -3.09
C LEU A 63 5.60 9.44 -3.94
N ILE A 64 6.63 8.62 -3.71
CA ILE A 64 7.85 8.60 -4.55
C ILE A 64 7.53 8.14 -5.98
N TYR A 65 6.62 7.18 -6.12
CA TYR A 65 6.30 6.56 -7.41
C TYR A 65 5.33 7.38 -8.28
N LEU A 66 4.80 8.48 -7.74
CA LEU A 66 3.99 9.43 -8.51
C LEU A 66 4.81 10.00 -9.67
N ASP A 67 4.15 10.20 -10.80
CA ASP A 67 4.72 10.97 -11.91
C ASP A 67 4.60 12.49 -11.66
N GLU A 68 5.22 13.29 -12.52
CA GLU A 68 5.22 14.74 -12.37
C GLU A 68 3.81 15.35 -12.47
N ASN A 69 2.90 14.75 -13.23
CA ASN A 69 1.52 15.23 -13.34
C ASN A 69 0.73 14.96 -12.06
N GLU A 70 0.89 13.77 -11.47
CA GLU A 70 0.30 13.37 -10.20
C GLU A 70 0.83 14.22 -9.05
N LYS A 71 2.16 14.44 -9.00
CA LYS A 71 2.78 15.34 -8.00
C LYS A 71 2.27 16.76 -8.15
N HIS A 72 2.28 17.32 -9.36
CA HIS A 72 1.80 18.69 -9.61
C HIS A 72 0.33 18.87 -9.20
N LYS A 73 -0.52 17.86 -9.43
CA LYS A 73 -1.91 17.90 -8.96
C LYS A 73 -1.96 18.04 -7.43
N LEU A 74 -1.18 17.24 -6.70
CA LEU A 74 -1.16 17.26 -5.23
C LEU A 74 -0.55 18.54 -4.64
N THR A 75 0.51 19.08 -5.25
CA THR A 75 1.22 20.26 -4.76
C THR A 75 0.62 21.58 -5.25
N SER A 76 -0.30 21.55 -6.21
CA SER A 76 -0.98 22.74 -6.71
C SER A 76 -1.65 23.55 -5.58
N ASN A 77 -1.84 24.86 -5.81
CA ASN A 77 -2.47 25.80 -4.86
C ASN A 77 -3.80 25.31 -4.27
N LYS A 78 -4.48 24.37 -4.94
CA LYS A 78 -5.73 23.77 -4.47
C LYS A 78 -5.55 22.84 -3.26
N TYR A 79 -4.51 22.00 -3.26
CA TYR A 79 -4.32 20.97 -2.22
C TYR A 79 -3.07 21.22 -1.37
N GLN A 80 -1.97 21.70 -1.97
CA GLN A 80 -0.73 22.06 -1.26
C GLN A 80 -0.22 20.92 -0.34
N VAL A 81 -0.34 19.67 -0.79
CA VAL A 81 0.15 18.52 -0.01
C VAL A 81 1.68 18.60 0.09
N ASP A 82 2.21 18.52 1.31
CA ASP A 82 3.66 18.46 1.51
C ASP A 82 4.22 17.09 1.08
N LEU A 83 5.09 17.12 0.08
CA LEU A 83 5.80 15.94 -0.43
C LEU A 83 7.24 15.83 0.11
N SER A 84 7.62 16.65 1.10
CA SER A 84 8.96 16.64 1.70
C SER A 84 9.40 15.25 2.20
N CYS A 85 8.45 14.45 2.69
CA CYS A 85 8.69 13.07 3.12
C CYS A 85 9.27 12.16 2.01
N THR A 86 9.06 12.49 0.73
CA THR A 86 9.63 11.73 -0.40
C THR A 86 11.14 11.89 -0.51
N HIS A 87 11.71 12.99 0.00
CA HIS A 87 13.16 13.22 0.01
C HIS A 87 13.91 12.30 0.97
N ILE A 88 13.23 11.71 1.96
CA ILE A 88 13.84 10.73 2.88
C ILE A 88 14.17 9.43 2.13
N PHE A 89 13.43 9.14 1.05
CA PHE A 89 13.47 7.88 0.33
C PHE A 89 13.94 8.06 -1.12
N GLN A 90 14.88 8.99 -1.37
CA GLN A 90 15.43 9.33 -2.69
C GLN A 90 15.76 8.13 -3.60
N LYS A 91 16.07 6.97 -3.00
CA LYS A 91 16.17 5.70 -3.70
C LYS A 91 15.62 4.57 -2.83
N THR A 92 14.57 3.89 -3.29
CA THR A 92 14.08 2.68 -2.65
C THR A 92 15.03 1.51 -2.92
N LEU A 93 15.23 0.63 -1.93
CA LEU A 93 16.03 -0.59 -2.10
C LEU A 93 15.36 -1.64 -2.99
N PHE A 94 14.03 -1.55 -3.10
CA PHE A 94 13.19 -2.46 -3.85
C PHE A 94 12.20 -1.66 -4.71
N GLU A 95 11.71 -2.30 -5.76
CA GLU A 95 10.57 -1.82 -6.54
C GLU A 95 9.27 -2.21 -5.82
N TYR A 96 8.99 -1.53 -4.72
CA TYR A 96 7.89 -1.86 -3.81
C TYR A 96 6.52 -1.85 -4.50
N ALA A 97 6.29 -0.92 -5.43
CA ALA A 97 5.06 -0.86 -6.20
C ALA A 97 4.84 -2.12 -7.04
N ASP A 98 5.91 -2.75 -7.56
CA ASP A 98 5.81 -3.93 -8.42
C ASP A 98 5.45 -5.21 -7.66
N PHE A 99 5.55 -5.19 -6.33
CA PHE A 99 5.15 -6.31 -5.48
C PHE A 99 3.67 -6.30 -5.12
N LEU A 100 2.95 -5.21 -5.35
CA LEU A 100 1.54 -5.10 -4.95
C LEU A 100 0.66 -6.13 -5.67
N GLU A 101 0.03 -7.01 -4.89
CA GLU A 101 -0.91 -8.02 -5.41
C GLU A 101 -2.34 -7.82 -4.91
N THR A 102 -2.52 -7.12 -3.80
CA THR A 102 -3.82 -6.92 -3.14
C THR A 102 -4.14 -5.45 -2.96
N TYR A 103 -5.28 -5.03 -3.48
CA TYR A 103 -5.85 -3.71 -3.27
C TYR A 103 -7.10 -3.76 -2.39
N SER A 104 -7.23 -2.83 -1.45
CA SER A 104 -8.46 -2.64 -0.67
C SER A 104 -8.78 -1.16 -0.52
N ASN A 105 -9.95 -0.74 -0.97
CA ASN A 105 -10.36 0.67 -0.96
C ASN A 105 -10.55 1.24 0.45
N PHE A 106 -11.03 0.41 1.38
CA PHE A 106 -11.20 0.79 2.78
C PHE A 106 -9.86 0.88 3.48
N LYS A 107 -8.99 -0.15 3.34
CA LYS A 107 -7.71 -0.15 4.03
C LYS A 107 -6.82 0.99 3.56
N ILE A 108 -6.72 1.26 2.25
CA ILE A 108 -5.92 2.39 1.75
C ILE A 108 -6.42 3.74 2.27
N ARG A 109 -7.74 3.94 2.39
CA ARG A 109 -8.31 5.16 3.01
C ARG A 109 -7.87 5.30 4.47
N ASN A 110 -7.95 4.22 5.24
CA ASN A 110 -7.51 4.23 6.64
C ASN A 110 -6.01 4.54 6.76
N VAL A 111 -5.19 4.01 5.86
CA VAL A 111 -3.74 4.29 5.82
C VAL A 111 -3.47 5.75 5.50
N ILE A 112 -4.15 6.33 4.51
CA ILE A 112 -4.01 7.75 4.16
C ILE A 112 -4.44 8.63 5.33
N SER A 113 -5.57 8.33 5.95
CA SER A 113 -6.05 9.11 7.10
C SER A 113 -5.08 9.04 8.29
N SER A 114 -4.56 7.83 8.58
CA SER A 114 -3.54 7.64 9.62
C SER A 114 -2.24 8.39 9.31
N TRP A 115 -1.85 8.49 8.02
CA TRP A 115 -0.68 9.23 7.59
C TRP A 115 -0.82 10.73 7.87
N TYR A 116 -1.95 11.34 7.51
CA TYR A 116 -2.22 12.76 7.80
C TYR A 116 -2.26 13.05 9.31
N GLN A 117 -2.87 12.16 10.10
CA GLN A 117 -2.85 12.30 11.56
C GLN A 117 -1.43 12.30 12.12
N TYR A 118 -0.53 11.47 11.57
CA TYR A 118 0.86 11.39 11.99
C TYR A 118 1.69 12.59 11.55
N THR A 119 1.52 13.08 10.31
CA THR A 119 2.27 14.23 9.80
C THR A 119 1.85 15.56 10.44
N GLN A 120 0.87 15.53 11.37
CA GLN A 120 0.29 16.69 12.05
C GLN A 120 -0.34 17.70 11.07
N ASP A 121 -0.59 17.28 9.83
CA ASP A 121 -1.42 18.02 8.91
C ASP A 121 -2.87 17.90 9.37
N ILE A 122 -3.57 19.03 9.46
CA ILE A 122 -5.01 19.00 9.70
C ILE A 122 -5.66 18.36 8.48
N SER A 123 -6.00 17.07 8.59
CA SER A 123 -6.66 16.34 7.52
C SER A 123 -7.94 17.06 7.13
N LYS A 124 -7.96 17.58 5.90
CA LYS A 124 -9.20 17.97 5.23
C LYS A 124 -9.63 16.79 4.38
N PRO A 125 -10.92 16.39 4.39
CA PRO A 125 -11.41 15.30 3.53
C PRO A 125 -11.02 15.45 2.06
N SER A 126 -10.89 16.69 1.56
CA SER A 126 -10.43 16.99 0.21
C SER A 126 -8.98 16.55 -0.07
N LEU A 127 -8.09 16.59 0.93
CA LEU A 127 -6.69 16.18 0.80
C LEU A 127 -6.58 14.66 0.78
N GLU A 128 -7.27 13.97 1.69
CA GLU A 128 -7.32 12.50 1.69
C GLU A 128 -7.84 11.96 0.35
N ILE A 129 -8.90 12.58 -0.19
CA ILE A 129 -9.45 12.21 -1.50
C ILE A 129 -8.45 12.49 -2.63
N ALA A 130 -7.78 13.64 -2.62
CA ALA A 130 -6.78 13.98 -3.64
C ALA A 130 -5.60 12.99 -3.63
N THR A 131 -5.06 12.69 -2.45
CA THR A 131 -3.97 11.73 -2.25
C THR A 131 -4.40 10.32 -2.64
N LEU A 132 -5.62 9.91 -2.30
CA LEU A 132 -6.17 8.63 -2.74
C LEU A 132 -6.22 8.53 -4.27
N MET A 133 -6.74 9.55 -4.96
CA MET A 133 -6.82 9.55 -6.43
C MET A 133 -5.44 9.52 -7.07
N ALA A 134 -4.47 10.28 -6.54
CA ALA A 134 -3.10 10.28 -7.04
C ALA A 134 -2.43 8.91 -6.88
N ILE A 135 -2.54 8.29 -5.69
CA ILE A 135 -2.00 6.96 -5.45
C ILE A 135 -2.67 5.93 -6.36
N GLN A 136 -4.00 5.95 -6.51
CA GLN A 136 -4.70 5.03 -7.41
C GLN A 136 -4.29 5.18 -8.88
N SER A 137 -4.10 6.42 -9.34
CA SER A 137 -3.56 6.70 -10.68
C SER A 137 -2.19 6.06 -10.86
N MET A 138 -1.29 6.25 -9.89
CA MET A 138 0.04 5.65 -9.90
C MET A 138 -0.02 4.12 -9.88
N LEU A 139 -0.87 3.54 -9.03
CA LEU A 139 -1.06 2.10 -8.94
C LEU A 139 -1.57 1.54 -10.29
N PHE A 140 -2.50 2.20 -10.97
CA PHE A 140 -2.96 1.77 -12.30
C PHE A 140 -1.84 1.81 -13.34
N ARG A 141 -1.06 2.88 -13.31
CA ARG A 141 0.05 3.09 -14.24
C ARG A 141 1.15 2.05 -14.03
N ARG A 142 1.54 1.76 -12.80
CA ARG A 142 2.72 0.94 -12.47
C ARG A 142 2.40 -0.49 -12.03
N CYS A 143 1.43 -0.69 -11.14
CA CYS A 143 1.19 -2.01 -10.55
C CYS A 143 0.41 -2.89 -11.52
N LYS A 144 1.12 -3.83 -12.15
CA LYS A 144 0.50 -4.79 -13.08
C LYS A 144 0.00 -6.05 -12.36
N ARG A 145 0.68 -6.44 -11.29
CA ARG A 145 0.47 -7.70 -10.55
C ARG A 145 -0.70 -7.72 -9.58
N ILE A 146 -1.58 -6.73 -9.60
CA ILE A 146 -2.73 -6.70 -8.68
C ILE A 146 -3.70 -7.82 -9.09
N LYS A 147 -3.84 -8.81 -8.22
CA LYS A 147 -4.67 -10.01 -8.42
C LYS A 147 -5.95 -9.98 -7.58
N LYS A 148 -5.96 -9.25 -6.46
CA LYS A 148 -7.06 -9.25 -5.49
C LYS A 148 -7.58 -7.86 -5.22
N PHE A 149 -8.89 -7.71 -5.28
CA PHE A 149 -9.60 -6.46 -5.00
C PHE A 149 -10.64 -6.67 -3.93
N TYR A 150 -10.53 -5.90 -2.85
CA TYR A 150 -11.50 -5.87 -1.77
C TYR A 150 -12.18 -4.52 -1.76
N ILE A 151 -13.45 -4.50 -2.17
CA ILE A 151 -14.23 -3.29 -2.33
C ILE A 151 -15.34 -3.29 -1.29
N LEU A 152 -15.18 -2.41 -0.32
CA LEU A 152 -16.21 -2.12 0.67
C LEU A 152 -17.06 -0.95 0.14
N VAL A 153 -18.35 -1.21 -0.03
CA VAL A 153 -19.36 -0.24 -0.47
C VAL A 153 -20.22 0.09 0.74
N ALA A 154 -20.19 1.34 1.19
CA ALA A 154 -21.12 1.80 2.23
C ALA A 154 -22.47 2.12 1.56
N GLU A 155 -23.57 1.59 2.10
CA GLU A 155 -24.92 1.77 1.56
C GLU A 155 -25.33 3.26 1.49
N ASP A 156 -24.74 4.08 2.36
CA ASP A 156 -25.09 5.49 2.55
C ASP A 156 -24.20 6.44 1.72
N SER A 157 -23.11 5.91 1.14
CA SER A 157 -22.25 6.70 0.27
C SER A 157 -22.87 6.78 -1.12
N SER A 158 -23.50 7.91 -1.43
CA SER A 158 -23.84 8.31 -2.81
C SER A 158 -22.64 8.36 -3.77
N SER A 159 -21.42 8.17 -3.23
CA SER A 159 -20.19 8.03 -3.99
C SER A 159 -19.80 6.55 -4.06
N PHE A 160 -19.89 5.98 -5.26
CA PHE A 160 -19.18 4.75 -5.60
C PHE A 160 -17.73 4.84 -5.10
N PRO A 161 -17.13 3.72 -4.63
CA PRO A 161 -15.72 3.72 -4.30
C PRO A 161 -14.95 4.28 -5.50
N LEU A 162 -14.18 5.34 -5.26
CA LEU A 162 -13.37 6.04 -6.28
C LEU A 162 -12.31 5.09 -6.82
N ILE A 163 -12.70 4.10 -7.62
CA ILE A 163 -11.83 3.07 -8.18
C ILE A 163 -11.96 3.23 -9.69
N PRO A 164 -10.85 3.42 -10.42
CA PRO A 164 -10.90 3.50 -11.88
C PRO A 164 -11.62 2.28 -12.45
N VAL A 165 -12.58 2.52 -13.36
CA VAL A 165 -13.36 1.43 -13.97
C VAL A 165 -12.45 0.41 -14.69
N SER A 166 -11.31 0.87 -15.21
CA SER A 166 -10.29 0.02 -15.84
C SER A 166 -9.71 -1.06 -14.93
N TRP A 167 -9.77 -0.91 -13.60
CA TRP A 167 -9.28 -1.93 -12.66
C TRP A 167 -10.16 -3.17 -12.61
N TYR A 168 -11.48 -3.03 -12.79
CA TYR A 168 -12.39 -4.18 -12.83
C TYR A 168 -12.15 -5.09 -14.04
N PHE A 169 -11.57 -4.54 -15.11
CA PHE A 169 -11.34 -5.26 -16.37
C PHE A 169 -9.87 -5.68 -16.56
N SER A 170 -9.04 -5.58 -15.52
CA SER A 170 -7.65 -6.03 -15.59
C SER A 170 -7.59 -7.55 -15.82
N SER A 171 -6.86 -8.00 -16.84
CA SER A 171 -6.68 -9.44 -17.14
C SER A 171 -5.92 -10.22 -16.07
N GLU A 172 -5.23 -9.51 -15.16
CA GLU A 172 -4.51 -10.12 -14.03
C GLU A 172 -5.38 -10.29 -12.78
N LEU A 173 -6.61 -9.75 -12.78
CA LEU A 173 -7.55 -9.84 -11.69
C LEU A 173 -8.05 -11.28 -11.50
N LYS A 174 -7.74 -11.88 -10.35
CA LYS A 174 -8.17 -13.23 -9.97
C LYS A 174 -9.37 -13.23 -9.03
N GLU A 175 -9.47 -12.22 -8.18
CA GLU A 175 -10.43 -12.17 -7.09
C GLU A 175 -10.94 -10.73 -6.91
N CYS A 176 -12.26 -10.54 -6.93
CA CYS A 176 -12.91 -9.27 -6.67
C CYS A 176 -14.08 -9.50 -5.71
N GLU A 177 -13.93 -9.05 -4.47
CA GLU A 177 -14.96 -9.15 -3.44
C GLU A 177 -15.64 -7.80 -3.21
N PHE A 178 -16.97 -7.80 -3.28
CA PHE A 178 -17.81 -6.68 -2.86
C PHE A 178 -18.45 -7.03 -1.52
N LYS A 179 -18.19 -6.20 -0.50
CA LYS A 179 -18.82 -6.32 0.81
C LYS A 179 -19.62 -5.06 1.09
N PHE A 180 -20.91 -5.23 1.36
CA PHE A 180 -21.82 -4.16 1.74
C PHE A 180 -21.82 -4.08 3.27
N ILE A 181 -21.61 -2.89 3.81
CA ILE A 181 -21.75 -2.63 5.24
C ILE A 181 -23.11 -1.95 5.43
N PRO A 182 -24.06 -2.57 6.15
CA PRO A 182 -25.32 -1.93 6.46
C PRO A 182 -25.09 -0.72 7.37
N SER A 183 -25.88 0.34 7.19
CA SER A 183 -25.78 1.62 7.91
C SER A 183 -25.84 1.52 9.45
N ASN A 184 -26.22 0.35 9.98
CA ASN A 184 -26.49 0.12 11.38
C ASN A 184 -25.67 -1.08 11.91
N SER A 185 -24.41 -0.84 12.30
CA SER A 185 -23.66 -1.73 13.21
C SER A 185 -22.57 -0.97 13.94
#